data_AF-A0A497G188-F1
#
_entry.id   AF-A0A497G188-F1
#
_cell.length_a   1.000
_cell.length_b   1.000
_cell.length_c   1.000
_cell.angle_alpha   90.00
_cell.angle_beta   90.00
_cell.angle_gamma   90.00
#
_symmetry.space_group_name_H-M   'P 1'
#
loop_
_entity.id
_entity.type
_entity.pdbx_description
1 polymer ?
#
loop_
_entity_poly.entity_id
_entity_poly.type
_entity_poly.pdbx_seq_one_letter_code
_entity_poly.pdbx_strand_id
1 'polypeptide(L)'
;MGISDVISTLSAGKEIYMRLKELKDRRKLKNKYIKIRTMKDELINGVILDYMRVGEKHYLKVRTIEEEKELMISIDNIYYFEIMSSRQQVEEQYIYGLQVRYTFDNFPTPFIGEEGLDVVFVYGTSSIDYDDYRTYMQSRGEKYEVRTAFQRMGDFDPLLTLVAKFGYYTAMEGFSSADMVCYGRLDFALTEEERRKHNLICVGSGYTNYVTREMLNYYYKLPIRFETPSSHQAILSVREDGEIKVYDRTLTGKHAGIAAILPNPYNPVKVVLIAAGLRSTGTQAAILALCDIFEKKKWNLRGRNIYEILVEGKRIENIMGKEVVRDYEIIDYAELR
;
A
#
# COMPACT_ATOMS: atom_id res chain seq x y z
N MET A 1 17.25 -32.95 0.38
CA MET A 1 15.78 -32.91 0.46
C MET A 1 15.41 -31.67 1.27
N GLY A 2 14.56 -30.76 0.81
CA GLY A 2 14.06 -30.52 -0.54
C GLY A 2 13.95 -29.01 -0.74
N ILE A 3 14.36 -28.49 -1.89
CA ILE A 3 14.39 -27.03 -2.13
C ILE A 3 12.99 -26.60 -2.56
N SER A 4 12.20 -26.10 -1.59
CA SER A 4 10.88 -25.51 -1.79
C SER A 4 10.95 -24.01 -2.08
N ASP A 5 11.96 -23.57 -2.84
CA ASP A 5 12.09 -22.18 -3.26
C ASP A 5 10.91 -21.78 -4.16
N VAL A 6 9.95 -21.07 -3.58
CA VAL A 6 8.95 -20.31 -4.31
C VAL A 6 9.64 -19.06 -4.85
N ILE A 7 10.29 -19.20 -6.02
CA ILE A 7 10.96 -18.08 -6.71
C ILE A 7 9.90 -17.16 -7.34
N SER A 8 9.22 -16.38 -6.50
CA SER A 8 8.25 -15.35 -6.89
C SER A 8 8.95 -14.14 -7.51
N THR A 9 9.25 -14.22 -8.82
CA THR A 9 10.09 -13.25 -9.55
C THR A 9 9.33 -11.97 -9.97
N LEU A 10 8.82 -11.19 -9.02
CA LEU A 10 8.14 -9.94 -9.35
C LEU A 10 9.11 -8.91 -9.96
N SER A 11 8.76 -8.41 -11.14
CA SER A 11 9.54 -7.44 -11.93
C SER A 11 8.72 -6.92 -13.12
N ALA A 12 9.06 -5.75 -13.69
CA ALA A 12 8.46 -5.26 -14.95
C ALA A 12 9.18 -5.87 -16.17
N GLY A 13 8.57 -5.87 -17.37
CA GLY A 13 9.02 -6.65 -18.54
C GLY A 13 10.52 -6.64 -18.88
N LYS A 14 11.20 -5.49 -18.79
CA LYS A 14 12.66 -5.40 -19.02
C LYS A 14 13.48 -6.09 -17.93
N GLU A 15 13.02 -6.06 -16.69
CA GLU A 15 13.64 -6.73 -15.54
C GLU A 15 13.26 -8.23 -15.49
N ILE A 16 12.03 -8.60 -15.88
CA ILE A 16 11.64 -10.00 -16.16
C ILE A 16 12.60 -10.60 -17.20
N TYR A 17 12.84 -9.89 -18.31
CA TYR A 17 13.75 -10.32 -19.36
C TYR A 17 15.18 -10.57 -18.82
N MET A 18 15.71 -9.66 -18.01
CA MET A 18 17.05 -9.82 -17.41
C MET A 18 17.10 -11.01 -16.46
N ARG A 19 16.13 -11.15 -15.55
CA ARG A 19 16.09 -12.29 -14.61
C ARG A 19 15.89 -13.64 -15.30
N LEU A 20 15.01 -13.73 -16.32
CA LEU A 20 14.86 -14.94 -17.15
C LEU A 20 16.13 -15.29 -17.96
N LYS A 21 16.97 -14.30 -18.25
CA LYS A 21 18.27 -14.48 -18.92
C LYS A 21 19.38 -14.88 -17.94
N GLU A 22 19.30 -14.42 -16.69
CA GLU A 22 20.21 -14.76 -15.58
C GLU A 22 19.96 -16.15 -14.99
N LEU A 23 18.76 -16.72 -15.16
CA LEU A 23 18.47 -18.13 -14.90
C LEU A 23 19.28 -19.03 -15.84
N LYS A 24 20.53 -19.29 -15.44
CA LYS A 24 21.56 -20.07 -16.17
C LYS A 24 21.12 -21.47 -16.60
N ASP A 25 20.05 -22.01 -16.01
CA ASP A 25 19.56 -23.35 -16.27
C ASP A 25 18.07 -23.34 -16.63
N ARG A 26 17.78 -22.94 -17.88
CA ARG A 26 16.42 -22.84 -18.45
C ARG A 26 15.61 -24.14 -18.32
N ARG A 27 16.27 -25.29 -18.14
CA ARG A 27 15.62 -26.59 -17.93
C ARG A 27 14.80 -26.64 -16.63
N LYS A 28 15.16 -25.83 -15.62
CA LYS A 28 14.47 -25.76 -14.31
C LYS A 28 13.14 -25.00 -14.33
N LEU A 29 12.86 -24.24 -15.40
CA LEU A 29 11.60 -23.50 -15.58
C LEU A 29 10.48 -24.40 -16.10
N LYS A 30 10.80 -25.46 -16.85
CA LYS A 30 9.81 -26.36 -17.44
C LYS A 30 8.99 -27.07 -16.36
N ASN A 31 7.69 -27.23 -16.61
CA ASN A 31 6.70 -27.81 -15.71
C ASN A 31 6.48 -27.01 -14.40
N LYS A 32 6.99 -25.78 -14.28
CA LYS A 32 6.62 -24.88 -13.18
C LYS A 32 5.28 -24.22 -13.46
N TYR A 33 4.47 -24.09 -12.41
CA TYR A 33 3.27 -23.28 -12.43
C TYR A 33 3.66 -21.80 -12.52
N ILE A 34 2.91 -21.04 -13.29
CA ILE A 34 3.16 -19.62 -13.52
C ILE A 34 1.87 -18.82 -13.60
N LYS A 35 2.04 -17.54 -13.30
CA LYS A 35 1.02 -16.52 -13.37
C LYS A 35 1.61 -15.32 -14.09
N ILE A 36 0.96 -14.92 -15.17
CA ILE A 36 1.42 -13.86 -16.08
C ILE A 36 0.31 -12.81 -16.19
N ARG A 37 0.67 -11.52 -16.14
CA ARG A 37 -0.17 -10.46 -16.75
C ARG A 37 0.52 -9.84 -17.95
N THR A 38 -0.22 -9.73 -19.04
CA THR A 38 0.26 -9.07 -20.27
C THR A 38 0.08 -7.55 -20.17
N MET A 39 0.79 -6.77 -20.99
CA MET A 39 0.65 -5.31 -21.10
C MET A 39 -0.78 -4.85 -21.50
N LYS A 40 -1.67 -5.77 -21.84
CA LYS A 40 -3.11 -5.54 -22.08
C LYS A 40 -4.00 -5.86 -20.87
N ASP A 41 -3.40 -6.15 -19.73
CA ASP A 41 -4.03 -6.62 -18.49
C ASP A 41 -4.72 -8.00 -18.58
N GLU A 42 -4.32 -8.84 -19.54
CA GLU A 42 -4.79 -10.23 -19.64
C GLU A 42 -4.06 -11.08 -18.58
N LEU A 43 -4.82 -11.70 -17.66
CA LEU A 43 -4.30 -12.69 -16.71
C LEU A 43 -4.19 -14.07 -17.38
N ILE A 44 -3.03 -14.72 -17.22
CA ILE A 44 -2.76 -16.05 -17.76
C ILE A 44 -2.18 -16.92 -16.64
N ASN A 45 -3.00 -17.84 -16.13
CA ASN A 45 -2.61 -18.89 -15.20
C ASN A 45 -2.22 -20.15 -15.98
N GLY A 46 -1.03 -20.68 -15.75
CA GLY A 46 -0.49 -21.73 -16.63
C GLY A 46 0.67 -22.54 -16.08
N VAL A 47 1.21 -23.39 -16.96
CA VAL A 47 2.45 -24.15 -16.75
C VAL A 47 3.43 -23.83 -17.89
N ILE A 48 4.69 -23.54 -17.57
CA ILE A 48 5.72 -23.35 -18.60
C ILE A 48 5.99 -24.69 -19.30
N LEU A 49 5.71 -24.73 -20.60
CA LEU A 49 6.08 -25.82 -21.49
C LEU A 49 7.51 -25.64 -22.02
N ASP A 50 7.86 -24.42 -22.42
CA ASP A 50 9.16 -24.09 -23.00
C ASP A 50 9.50 -22.58 -22.97
N TYR A 51 10.77 -22.27 -23.22
CA TYR A 51 11.29 -20.92 -23.45
C TYR A 51 11.99 -20.88 -24.81
N MET A 52 11.48 -20.06 -25.73
CA MET A 52 11.92 -20.04 -27.12
C MET A 52 12.45 -18.66 -27.53
N ARG A 53 13.36 -18.65 -28.51
CA ARG A 53 13.85 -17.43 -29.17
C ARG A 53 13.55 -17.54 -30.66
N VAL A 54 12.88 -16.55 -31.22
CA VAL A 54 12.53 -16.45 -32.65
C VAL A 54 13.10 -15.14 -33.16
N GLY A 55 14.22 -15.22 -33.90
CA GLY A 55 15.01 -14.05 -34.27
C GLY A 55 15.60 -13.35 -33.04
N GLU A 56 15.26 -12.08 -32.86
CA GLU A 56 15.66 -11.29 -31.68
C GLU A 56 14.63 -11.35 -30.54
N LYS A 57 13.40 -11.82 -30.82
CA LYS A 57 12.32 -11.86 -29.83
C LYS A 57 12.32 -13.16 -29.03
N HIS A 58 11.89 -13.05 -27.78
CA HIS A 58 11.84 -14.15 -26.83
C HIS A 58 10.41 -14.41 -26.38
N TYR A 59 10.06 -15.70 -26.28
CA TYR A 59 8.71 -16.17 -26.02
C TYR A 59 8.69 -17.24 -24.92
N LEU A 60 7.70 -17.15 -24.03
CA LEU A 60 7.31 -18.25 -23.15
C LEU A 60 6.19 -19.05 -23.81
N LYS A 61 6.36 -20.37 -23.90
CA LYS A 61 5.29 -21.29 -24.26
C LYS A 61 4.61 -21.77 -22.98
N VAL A 62 3.32 -21.50 -22.86
CA VAL A 62 2.55 -21.73 -21.63
C VAL A 62 1.30 -22.54 -21.96
N ARG A 63 0.98 -23.57 -21.16
CA ARG A 63 -0.34 -24.20 -21.19
C ARG A 63 -1.22 -23.57 -20.12
N THR A 64 -2.40 -23.06 -20.49
CA THR A 64 -3.33 -22.48 -19.49
C THR A 64 -3.92 -23.57 -18.59
N ILE A 65 -4.24 -23.21 -17.34
CA ILE A 65 -4.86 -24.15 -16.39
C ILE A 65 -6.38 -24.26 -16.63
N GLU A 66 -7.00 -23.18 -17.09
CA GLU A 66 -8.46 -23.06 -17.22
C GLU A 66 -9.01 -23.70 -18.50
N GLU A 67 -8.29 -23.58 -19.63
CA GLU A 67 -8.75 -24.02 -20.95
C GLU A 67 -7.81 -25.07 -21.61
N GLU A 68 -6.73 -25.47 -20.93
CA GLU A 68 -5.63 -26.30 -21.44
C GLU A 68 -4.97 -25.82 -22.76
N LYS A 69 -5.22 -24.57 -23.18
CA LYS A 69 -4.70 -24.00 -24.43
C LYS A 69 -3.21 -23.70 -24.34
N GLU A 70 -2.48 -23.96 -25.41
CA GLU A 70 -1.07 -23.58 -25.53
C GLU A 70 -0.95 -22.16 -26.12
N LEU A 71 -0.40 -21.24 -25.34
CA LEU A 71 -0.15 -19.85 -25.70
C LEU A 71 1.34 -19.60 -25.90
N MET A 72 1.70 -18.71 -26.84
CA MET A 72 3.03 -18.13 -26.96
C MET A 72 2.98 -16.66 -26.56
N ILE A 73 3.67 -16.31 -25.48
CA ILE A 73 3.64 -14.97 -24.89
C ILE A 73 5.01 -14.33 -25.10
N SER A 74 5.06 -13.21 -25.83
CA SER A 74 6.28 -12.40 -25.98
C SER A 74 6.69 -11.85 -24.61
N ILE A 75 7.95 -12.00 -24.20
CA ILE A 75 8.40 -11.52 -22.88
C ILE A 75 8.24 -10.01 -22.75
N ASP A 76 8.45 -9.27 -23.84
CA ASP A 76 8.25 -7.82 -23.92
C ASP A 76 6.79 -7.39 -23.63
N ASN A 77 5.84 -8.31 -23.81
CA ASN A 77 4.42 -8.08 -23.51
C ASN A 77 4.05 -8.47 -22.07
N ILE A 78 4.98 -8.87 -21.21
CA ILE A 78 4.69 -9.26 -19.82
C ILE A 78 5.12 -8.15 -18.86
N TYR A 79 4.24 -7.73 -17.95
CA TYR A 79 4.61 -6.80 -16.86
C TYR A 79 4.54 -7.43 -15.47
N TYR A 80 3.89 -8.59 -15.34
CA TYR A 80 3.85 -9.39 -14.11
C TYR A 80 4.17 -10.84 -14.45
N PHE A 81 5.07 -11.44 -13.68
CA PHE A 81 5.45 -12.84 -13.82
C PHE A 81 5.76 -13.42 -12.44
N GLU A 82 5.13 -14.53 -12.10
CA GLU A 82 5.36 -15.26 -10.86
C GLU A 82 5.51 -16.76 -11.16
N ILE A 83 6.47 -17.42 -10.49
CA ILE A 83 6.68 -18.87 -10.58
C ILE A 83 6.29 -19.50 -9.25
N MET A 84 5.43 -20.50 -9.31
CA MET A 84 4.95 -21.27 -8.17
C MET A 84 5.49 -22.71 -8.21
N SER A 85 5.81 -23.27 -7.04
CA SER A 85 6.28 -24.65 -6.89
C SER A 85 5.14 -25.68 -7.00
N SER A 86 3.89 -25.26 -6.76
CA SER A 86 2.67 -26.06 -6.81
C SER A 86 1.48 -25.23 -7.31
N ARG A 87 0.39 -25.89 -7.68
CA ARG A 87 -0.90 -25.24 -8.00
C ARG A 87 -1.54 -24.75 -6.69
N GLN A 88 -1.32 -23.51 -6.31
CA GLN A 88 -2.05 -22.90 -5.19
C GLN A 88 -3.49 -22.59 -5.61
N GLN A 89 -4.46 -23.25 -4.96
CA GLN A 89 -5.82 -22.71 -4.82
C GLN A 89 -5.84 -21.84 -3.56
N VAL A 90 -5.44 -20.59 -3.72
CA VAL A 90 -5.91 -19.51 -2.84
C VAL A 90 -7.05 -18.84 -3.62
N GLU A 91 -8.12 -18.39 -2.96
CA GLU A 91 -9.05 -17.44 -3.58
C GLU A 91 -8.29 -16.11 -3.75
N GLU A 92 -7.74 -15.92 -4.94
CA GLU A 92 -6.88 -14.78 -5.21
C GLU A 92 -7.72 -13.52 -5.40
N GLN A 93 -7.79 -12.71 -4.35
CA GLN A 93 -8.39 -11.39 -4.41
C GLN A 93 -7.37 -10.39 -4.97
N TYR A 94 -7.84 -9.42 -5.77
CA TYR A 94 -6.99 -8.50 -6.51
C TYR A 94 -7.41 -7.04 -6.32
N ILE A 95 -6.42 -6.17 -6.12
CA ILE A 95 -6.54 -4.72 -6.30
C ILE A 95 -5.65 -4.38 -7.49
N TYR A 96 -6.22 -3.80 -8.54
CA TYR A 96 -5.45 -3.37 -9.72
C TYR A 96 -4.62 -4.47 -10.41
N GLY A 97 -5.10 -5.71 -10.38
CA GLY A 97 -4.38 -6.86 -10.95
C GLY A 97 -3.19 -7.34 -10.12
N LEU A 98 -2.87 -6.67 -9.00
CA LEU A 98 -1.97 -7.16 -7.97
C LEU A 98 -2.74 -8.04 -6.98
N GLN A 99 -2.20 -9.20 -6.65
CA GLN A 99 -2.77 -10.09 -5.63
C GLN A 99 -2.70 -9.39 -4.27
N VAL A 100 -3.84 -9.27 -3.60
CA VAL A 100 -3.89 -8.78 -2.22
C VAL A 100 -3.56 -9.94 -1.30
N ARG A 101 -2.37 -9.90 -0.69
CA ARG A 101 -1.94 -10.92 0.27
C ARG A 101 -2.40 -10.63 1.70
N TYR A 102 -2.74 -9.37 1.97
CA TYR A 102 -2.95 -8.87 3.33
C TYR A 102 -4.03 -7.80 3.38
N THR A 103 -4.85 -7.89 4.41
CA THR A 103 -5.90 -6.93 4.79
C THR A 103 -5.67 -6.47 6.24
N PHE A 104 -6.50 -5.59 6.78
CA PHE A 104 -6.41 -5.18 8.19
C PHE A 104 -6.65 -6.33 9.17
N ASP A 105 -7.28 -7.44 8.75
CA ASP A 105 -7.37 -8.65 9.57
C ASP A 105 -6.02 -9.36 9.79
N ASN A 106 -5.07 -9.15 8.87
CA ASN A 106 -3.70 -9.68 8.99
C ASN A 106 -2.76 -8.73 9.74
N PHE A 107 -3.14 -7.47 9.96
CA PHE A 107 -2.28 -6.47 10.61
C PHE A 107 -2.05 -6.81 12.09
N PRO A 108 -0.80 -6.72 12.63
CA PRO A 108 0.41 -6.13 12.06
C PRO A 108 1.33 -7.07 11.27
N THR A 109 0.98 -8.35 11.11
CA THR A 109 1.86 -9.42 10.59
C THR A 109 2.62 -9.11 9.29
N PRO A 110 2.10 -8.37 8.29
CA PRO A 110 2.85 -8.13 7.04
C PRO A 110 4.15 -7.36 7.22
N PHE A 111 4.27 -6.62 8.33
CA PHE A 111 5.43 -5.82 8.70
C PHE A 111 6.37 -6.55 9.68
N ILE A 112 5.95 -7.71 10.19
CA ILE A 112 6.73 -8.58 11.10
C ILE A 112 6.96 -9.90 10.36
N GLY A 113 8.03 -9.93 9.55
CA GLY A 113 8.38 -11.06 8.69
C GLY A 113 9.25 -12.11 9.39
N GLU A 114 9.74 -13.09 8.63
CA GLU A 114 10.62 -14.16 9.13
C GLU A 114 11.97 -13.65 9.67
N GLU A 115 12.40 -12.46 9.23
CA GLU A 115 13.60 -11.74 9.70
C GLU A 115 13.26 -10.65 10.74
N GLY A 116 12.05 -10.70 11.32
CA GLY A 116 11.54 -9.73 12.31
C GLY A 116 10.90 -8.48 11.69
N LEU A 117 11.09 -7.32 12.32
CA LEU A 117 10.36 -6.09 11.97
C LEU A 117 10.96 -5.42 10.72
N ASP A 118 10.28 -5.51 9.59
CA ASP A 118 10.66 -4.90 8.30
C ASP A 118 9.67 -3.79 7.92
N VAL A 119 10.00 -2.55 8.29
CA VAL A 119 9.18 -1.37 7.98
C VAL A 119 9.99 -0.06 7.97
N VAL A 120 9.85 0.72 6.89
CA VAL A 120 10.28 2.12 6.87
C VAL A 120 9.08 3.02 7.14
N PHE A 121 9.16 3.82 8.20
CA PHE A 121 8.16 4.85 8.50
C PHE A 121 8.48 6.11 7.70
N VAL A 122 7.63 6.42 6.73
CA VAL A 122 7.76 7.59 5.83
C VAL A 122 6.79 8.64 6.36
N TYR A 123 7.32 9.74 6.92
CA TYR A 123 6.49 10.79 7.51
C TYR A 123 7.11 12.17 7.27
N GLY A 124 6.31 13.22 7.33
CA GLY A 124 6.78 14.56 7.01
C GLY A 124 6.09 15.62 7.84
N THR A 125 6.82 16.68 8.15
CA THR A 125 6.40 17.86 8.91
C THR A 125 6.55 19.15 8.10
N SER A 126 7.30 19.11 7.00
CA SER A 126 7.61 20.27 6.17
C SER A 126 6.37 20.89 5.52
N SER A 127 6.41 22.20 5.28
CA SER A 127 5.32 22.96 4.70
C SER A 127 5.27 22.91 3.16
N ILE A 128 5.87 21.90 2.52
CA ILE A 128 5.99 21.83 1.05
C ILE A 128 4.59 21.75 0.39
N ASP A 129 3.61 21.13 1.06
CA ASP A 129 2.20 21.10 0.62
C ASP A 129 1.48 22.46 0.73
N TYR A 130 2.05 23.41 1.47
CA TYR A 130 1.32 24.62 1.83
C TYR A 130 1.15 25.56 0.63
N ASP A 131 2.03 25.47 -0.36
CA ASP A 131 1.93 26.24 -1.60
C ASP A 131 0.75 25.77 -2.47
N ASP A 132 0.45 24.46 -2.51
CA ASP A 132 -0.75 23.90 -3.17
C ASP A 132 -2.04 24.41 -2.50
N TYR A 133 -2.10 24.39 -1.17
CA TYR A 133 -3.24 24.93 -0.42
C TYR A 133 -3.39 26.45 -0.59
N ARG A 134 -2.28 27.20 -0.56
CA ARG A 134 -2.28 28.66 -0.80
C ARG A 134 -2.84 28.98 -2.19
N THR A 135 -2.35 28.28 -3.22
CA THR A 135 -2.80 28.46 -4.61
C THR A 135 -4.29 28.13 -4.77
N TYR A 136 -4.78 27.07 -4.12
CA TYR A 136 -6.20 26.72 -4.12
C TYR A 136 -7.09 27.79 -3.46
N MET A 137 -6.72 28.30 -2.28
CA MET A 137 -7.50 29.33 -1.61
C MET A 137 -7.47 30.67 -2.38
N GLN A 138 -6.31 31.02 -2.96
CA GLN A 138 -6.16 32.20 -3.81
C GLN A 138 -7.02 32.14 -5.06
N SER A 139 -7.14 30.97 -5.73
CA SER A 139 -7.99 30.82 -6.92
C SER A 139 -9.48 31.01 -6.64
N ARG A 140 -9.90 30.85 -5.37
CA ARG A 140 -11.27 31.08 -4.89
C ARG A 140 -11.50 32.47 -4.29
N GLY A 141 -10.45 33.30 -4.18
CA GLY A 141 -10.52 34.60 -3.50
C GLY A 141 -10.69 34.51 -1.98
N GLU A 142 -10.46 33.34 -1.39
CA GLU A 142 -10.69 33.07 0.03
C GLU A 142 -9.42 33.35 0.87
N LYS A 143 -9.60 33.80 2.13
CA LYS A 143 -8.48 34.02 3.07
C LYS A 143 -7.89 32.68 3.52
N TYR A 144 -6.57 32.61 3.67
CA TYR A 144 -5.84 31.39 4.02
C TYR A 144 -4.87 31.57 5.19
N GLU A 145 -4.75 30.51 5.99
CA GLU A 145 -3.96 30.32 7.23
C GLU A 145 -3.40 31.58 7.94
N VAL A 146 -2.08 31.79 8.07
CA VAL A 146 -0.92 31.12 7.43
C VAL A 146 -0.27 30.05 8.32
N ARG A 147 0.20 28.93 7.76
CA ARG A 147 0.87 27.86 8.51
C ARG A 147 2.39 27.87 8.40
N THR A 148 3.06 27.85 9.54
CA THR A 148 4.52 27.60 9.68
C THR A 148 4.78 26.15 10.08
N ALA A 149 6.01 25.65 9.91
CA ALA A 149 6.38 24.29 10.36
C ALA A 149 6.12 24.07 11.87
N PHE A 150 6.28 25.12 12.68
CA PHE A 150 5.94 25.14 14.11
C PHE A 150 4.48 24.79 14.39
N GLN A 151 3.58 24.98 13.42
CA GLN A 151 2.17 24.62 13.57
C GLN A 151 1.84 23.15 13.28
N ARG A 152 2.78 22.33 12.79
CA ARG A 152 2.62 20.87 12.62
C ARG A 152 3.17 20.04 13.79
N MET A 153 3.73 20.68 14.83
CA MET A 153 4.07 19.99 16.09
C MET A 153 2.79 19.39 16.71
N GLY A 154 2.84 18.11 17.09
CA GLY A 154 1.71 17.35 17.63
C GLY A 154 0.86 16.61 16.59
N ASP A 155 0.97 16.92 15.29
CA ASP A 155 0.10 16.35 14.25
C ASP A 155 0.23 14.82 14.11
N PHE A 156 1.33 14.24 14.61
CA PHE A 156 1.66 12.80 14.52
C PHE A 156 1.94 12.16 15.88
N ASP A 157 1.51 12.74 17.00
CA ASP A 157 1.76 12.13 18.32
C ASP A 157 1.30 10.65 18.42
N PRO A 158 0.15 10.23 17.82
CA PRO A 158 -0.24 8.82 17.76
C PRO A 158 0.74 7.91 17.00
N LEU A 159 1.63 8.44 16.15
CA LEU A 159 2.61 7.66 15.40
C LEU A 159 3.64 7.01 16.33
N LEU A 160 4.06 7.70 17.41
CA LEU A 160 4.94 7.10 18.41
C LEU A 160 4.26 5.94 19.15
N THR A 161 2.96 6.07 19.44
CA THR A 161 2.14 4.98 19.98
C THR A 161 2.05 3.80 19.00
N LEU A 162 1.91 4.07 17.70
CA LEU A 162 1.89 3.03 16.66
C LEU A 162 3.23 2.29 16.58
N VAL A 163 4.35 3.02 16.53
CA VAL A 163 5.71 2.45 16.52
C VAL A 163 5.98 1.61 17.78
N ALA A 164 5.56 2.10 18.96
CA ALA A 164 5.69 1.35 20.21
C ALA A 164 4.89 0.04 20.21
N LYS A 165 3.69 0.03 19.60
CA LYS A 165 2.89 -1.19 19.41
C LYS A 165 3.57 -2.20 18.48
N PHE A 166 4.20 -1.75 17.39
CA PHE A 166 5.02 -2.63 16.55
C PHE A 166 6.19 -3.26 17.33
N GLY A 167 6.95 -2.47 18.08
CA GLY A 167 8.06 -2.98 18.90
C GLY A 167 7.59 -4.00 19.95
N TYR A 168 6.48 -3.72 20.63
CA TYR A 168 5.87 -4.64 21.60
C TYR A 168 5.41 -5.96 20.96
N TYR A 169 4.73 -5.91 19.81
CA TYR A 169 4.30 -7.12 19.10
C TYR A 169 5.47 -7.93 18.55
N THR A 170 6.47 -7.27 17.97
CA THR A 170 7.70 -7.92 17.48
C THR A 170 8.41 -8.69 18.61
N ALA A 171 8.49 -8.09 19.80
CA ALA A 171 9.05 -8.75 20.98
C ALA A 171 8.17 -9.92 21.50
N MET A 172 6.84 -9.82 21.38
CA MET A 172 5.93 -10.93 21.73
C MET A 172 6.08 -12.14 20.80
N GLU A 173 6.36 -11.93 19.51
CA GLU A 173 6.65 -13.00 18.54
C GLU A 173 8.07 -13.60 18.73
N GLY A 174 8.87 -13.08 19.66
CA GLY A 174 10.16 -13.64 20.05
C GLY A 174 11.38 -13.14 19.27
N PHE A 175 11.21 -12.15 18.39
CA PHE A 175 12.32 -11.53 17.65
C PHE A 175 13.19 -10.63 18.54
N SER A 176 14.48 -10.57 18.22
CA SER A 176 15.46 -9.73 18.92
C SER A 176 15.60 -8.35 18.26
N SER A 177 16.33 -7.44 18.90
CA SER A 177 16.65 -6.12 18.32
C SER A 177 17.63 -6.18 17.14
N ALA A 178 18.27 -7.32 16.88
CA ALA A 178 19.07 -7.53 15.66
C ALA A 178 18.18 -7.83 14.44
N ASP A 179 16.96 -8.32 14.69
CA ASP A 179 15.96 -8.72 13.70
C ASP A 179 15.01 -7.53 13.41
N MET A 180 15.58 -6.32 13.26
CA MET A 180 14.82 -5.07 13.11
C MET A 180 15.40 -4.18 12.02
N VAL A 181 14.70 -4.12 10.89
CA VAL A 181 14.81 -3.06 9.89
C VAL A 181 13.65 -2.08 10.09
N CYS A 182 13.74 -1.31 11.18
CA CYS A 182 12.76 -0.29 11.56
C CYS A 182 13.43 1.08 11.72
N TYR A 183 13.18 2.00 10.78
CA TYR A 183 13.64 3.38 10.92
C TYR A 183 12.71 4.39 10.25
N GLY A 184 12.86 5.65 10.68
CA GLY A 184 12.09 6.79 10.17
C GLY A 184 12.80 7.52 9.04
N ARG A 185 12.02 7.95 8.04
CA ARG A 185 12.40 8.91 6.99
C ARG A 185 11.50 10.15 7.14
N LEU A 186 11.93 11.07 8.01
CA LEU A 186 11.26 12.36 8.24
C LEU A 186 11.63 13.36 7.14
N ASP A 187 10.70 13.70 6.26
CA ASP A 187 10.89 14.66 5.15
C ASP A 187 12.04 14.31 4.17
N PHE A 188 12.54 13.08 4.20
CA PHE A 188 13.62 12.60 3.32
C PHE A 188 13.08 11.81 2.11
N ALA A 189 13.81 11.92 0.99
CA ALA A 189 13.58 11.08 -0.17
C ALA A 189 13.89 9.61 0.12
N LEU A 190 12.96 8.72 -0.27
CA LEU A 190 13.21 7.29 -0.31
C LEU A 190 14.04 6.95 -1.54
N THR A 191 15.15 6.23 -1.33
CA THR A 191 15.93 5.59 -2.39
C THR A 191 15.13 4.50 -3.10
N GLU A 192 15.56 4.12 -4.30
CA GLU A 192 14.95 3.02 -5.06
C GLU A 192 15.01 1.68 -4.30
N GLU A 193 16.11 1.46 -3.57
CA GLU A 193 16.31 0.27 -2.73
C GLU A 193 15.28 0.21 -1.60
N GLU A 194 15.09 1.31 -0.87
CA GLU A 194 14.10 1.38 0.22
C GLU A 194 12.68 1.15 -0.29
N ARG A 195 12.33 1.79 -1.42
CA ARG A 195 11.02 1.63 -2.06
C ARG A 195 10.72 0.17 -2.43
N ARG A 196 11.73 -0.62 -2.79
CA ARG A 196 11.60 -2.00 -3.29
C ARG A 196 11.81 -3.09 -2.24
N LYS A 197 12.69 -2.89 -1.26
CA LYS A 197 13.09 -3.94 -0.30
C LYS A 197 12.23 -4.00 0.96
N HIS A 198 11.61 -2.90 1.37
CA HIS A 198 10.92 -2.80 2.66
C HIS A 198 9.41 -2.65 2.50
N ASN A 199 8.67 -3.00 3.54
CA ASN A 199 7.31 -2.50 3.70
C ASN A 199 7.36 -1.02 4.10
N LEU A 200 6.36 -0.24 3.71
CA LEU A 200 6.33 1.20 3.97
C LEU A 200 5.07 1.56 4.76
N ILE A 201 5.22 2.35 5.82
CA ILE A 201 4.09 3.02 6.49
C ILE A 201 4.21 4.51 6.19
N CYS A 202 3.35 5.00 5.30
CA CYS A 202 3.35 6.37 4.82
C CYS A 202 2.30 7.20 5.59
N VAL A 203 2.78 8.08 6.47
CA VAL A 203 1.96 9.01 7.26
C VAL A 203 2.11 10.41 6.68
N GLY A 204 0.99 11.00 6.25
CA GLY A 204 1.00 12.14 5.33
C GLY A 204 1.68 13.44 5.81
N SER A 205 1.72 14.40 4.89
CA SER A 205 2.40 15.72 4.96
C SER A 205 3.88 15.73 4.56
N GLY A 206 4.33 16.85 4.01
CA GLY A 206 5.73 17.09 3.65
C GLY A 206 6.20 16.23 2.48
N TYR A 207 7.46 15.76 2.51
CA TYR A 207 7.98 14.94 1.40
C TYR A 207 7.16 13.65 1.18
N THR A 208 6.59 13.07 2.26
CA THR A 208 5.74 11.88 2.17
C THR A 208 4.58 12.05 1.20
N ASN A 209 4.06 13.26 1.02
CA ASN A 209 2.98 13.48 0.08
C ASN A 209 3.38 13.23 -1.38
N TYR A 210 4.65 13.38 -1.77
CA TYR A 210 5.10 12.95 -3.09
C TYR A 210 5.08 11.43 -3.22
N VAL A 211 5.55 10.72 -2.19
CA VAL A 211 5.57 9.25 -2.15
C VAL A 211 4.14 8.69 -2.17
N THR A 212 3.21 9.25 -1.38
CA THR A 212 1.81 8.82 -1.40
C THR A 212 1.10 9.27 -2.68
N ARG A 213 1.43 10.42 -3.28
CA ARG A 213 0.97 10.81 -4.63
C ARG A 213 1.35 9.76 -5.67
N GLU A 214 2.59 9.27 -5.69
CA GLU A 214 3.01 8.19 -6.61
C GLU A 214 2.18 6.91 -6.39
N MET A 215 1.97 6.49 -5.14
CA MET A 215 1.15 5.31 -4.80
C MET A 215 -0.33 5.49 -5.16
N LEU A 216 -0.93 6.64 -4.84
CA LEU A 216 -2.34 6.94 -5.13
C LEU A 216 -2.60 7.17 -6.62
N ASN A 217 -1.60 7.61 -7.40
CA ASN A 217 -1.68 7.62 -8.87
C ASN A 217 -1.77 6.20 -9.45
N TYR A 218 -1.02 5.24 -8.88
CA TYR A 218 -1.16 3.83 -9.25
C TYR A 218 -2.55 3.29 -8.88
N TYR A 219 -3.06 3.67 -7.70
CA TYR A 219 -4.32 3.20 -7.14
C TYR A 219 -5.53 4.16 -7.27
N TYR A 220 -5.57 4.99 -8.32
CA TYR A 220 -6.51 6.12 -8.51
C TYR A 220 -8.05 5.84 -8.53
N LYS A 221 -8.49 4.59 -8.45
CA LYS A 221 -9.87 4.09 -8.46
C LYS A 221 -10.27 3.37 -7.17
N LEU A 222 -9.40 3.32 -6.17
CA LEU A 222 -9.74 2.79 -4.85
C LEU A 222 -11.09 3.37 -4.38
N PRO A 223 -12.02 2.56 -3.86
CA PRO A 223 -13.31 3.02 -3.38
C PRO A 223 -13.22 4.24 -2.46
N ILE A 224 -12.24 4.26 -1.54
CA ILE A 224 -12.05 5.32 -0.56
C ILE A 224 -10.75 6.07 -0.87
N ARG A 225 -10.85 7.23 -1.53
CA ARG A 225 -9.66 7.93 -2.07
C ARG A 225 -9.78 9.45 -1.99
N PHE A 226 -8.64 10.14 -2.01
CA PHE A 226 -8.63 11.57 -2.32
C PHE A 226 -9.17 11.81 -3.74
N GLU A 227 -9.91 12.92 -3.93
CA GLU A 227 -10.56 13.28 -5.20
C GLU A 227 -9.60 13.23 -6.40
N THR A 228 -8.37 13.74 -6.21
CA THR A 228 -7.25 13.45 -7.09
C THR A 228 -6.02 13.09 -6.26
N PRO A 229 -5.07 12.28 -6.75
CA PRO A 229 -3.86 11.93 -6.01
C PRO A 229 -3.06 13.16 -5.53
N SER A 230 -3.08 14.25 -6.31
CA SER A 230 -2.40 15.50 -5.97
C SER A 230 -3.20 16.41 -5.02
N SER A 231 -4.51 16.21 -4.85
CA SER A 231 -5.40 17.10 -4.09
C SER A 231 -5.83 16.50 -2.76
N HIS A 232 -5.50 17.17 -1.66
CA HIS A 232 -6.01 16.84 -0.33
C HIS A 232 -7.25 17.67 0.06
N GLN A 233 -8.07 18.09 -0.92
CA GLN A 233 -9.24 18.97 -0.69
C GLN A 233 -10.52 18.20 -0.41
N ALA A 234 -10.69 17.00 -0.98
CA ALA A 234 -11.82 16.13 -0.68
C ALA A 234 -11.41 14.65 -0.67
N ILE A 235 -12.11 13.85 0.14
CA ILE A 235 -12.12 12.39 0.05
C ILE A 235 -13.46 11.97 -0.57
N LEU A 236 -13.39 11.06 -1.52
CA LEU A 236 -14.52 10.36 -2.13
C LEU A 236 -14.62 8.97 -1.50
N SER A 237 -15.82 8.58 -1.08
CA SER A 237 -16.18 7.17 -0.88
C SER A 237 -17.14 6.78 -1.99
N VAL A 238 -16.72 5.83 -2.84
CA VAL A 238 -17.50 5.31 -3.98
C VAL A 238 -17.94 3.89 -3.64
N ARG A 239 -19.24 3.71 -3.45
CA ARG A 239 -19.85 2.43 -3.10
C ARG A 239 -20.20 1.61 -4.34
N GLU A 240 -20.42 0.32 -4.15
CA GLU A 240 -20.62 -0.64 -5.23
C GLU A 240 -21.93 -0.44 -6.00
N ASP A 241 -22.92 0.22 -5.39
CA ASP A 241 -24.17 0.67 -5.99
C ASP A 241 -24.01 1.96 -6.83
N GLY A 242 -22.82 2.57 -6.81
CA GLY A 242 -22.52 3.84 -7.46
C GLY A 242 -22.82 5.08 -6.59
N GLU A 243 -23.21 4.93 -5.32
CA GLU A 243 -23.31 6.06 -4.39
C GLU A 243 -21.92 6.68 -4.19
N ILE A 244 -21.78 7.99 -4.43
CA ILE A 244 -20.55 8.75 -4.19
C ILE A 244 -20.79 9.73 -3.03
N LYS A 245 -20.11 9.51 -1.91
CA LYS A 245 -20.07 10.46 -0.77
C LYS A 245 -18.81 11.31 -0.85
N VAL A 246 -18.97 12.61 -0.63
CA VAL A 246 -17.89 13.59 -0.73
C VAL A 246 -17.67 14.26 0.63
N TYR A 247 -16.46 14.10 1.15
CA TYR A 247 -16.01 14.68 2.41
C TYR A 247 -15.06 15.83 2.09
N ASP A 248 -15.51 17.07 2.29
CA ASP A 248 -14.76 18.28 1.95
C ASP A 248 -13.88 18.79 3.12
N ARG A 249 -12.65 19.22 2.84
CA ARG A 249 -11.65 19.68 3.84
C ARG A 249 -12.14 20.83 4.73
N THR A 250 -13.14 21.61 4.31
CA THR A 250 -13.65 22.79 5.02
C THR A 250 -14.92 22.51 5.81
N LEU A 251 -15.88 21.78 5.24
CA LEU A 251 -17.22 21.59 5.80
C LEU A 251 -17.43 20.18 6.40
N THR A 252 -17.55 19.15 5.56
CA THR A 252 -18.04 17.82 5.96
C THR A 252 -16.95 16.81 6.28
N GLY A 253 -15.72 17.06 5.82
CA GLY A 253 -14.56 16.18 5.91
C GLY A 253 -13.39 16.76 6.71
N LYS A 254 -13.57 17.87 7.44
CA LYS A 254 -12.50 18.53 8.23
C LYS A 254 -11.71 17.53 9.09
N HIS A 255 -12.39 16.54 9.64
CA HIS A 255 -11.84 15.53 10.55
C HIS A 255 -11.75 14.13 9.94
N ALA A 256 -11.98 14.00 8.62
CA ALA A 256 -11.95 12.73 7.91
C ALA A 256 -10.52 12.35 7.47
N GLY A 257 -10.22 11.06 7.54
CA GLY A 257 -8.97 10.49 7.03
C GLY A 257 -9.13 9.04 6.59
N ILE A 258 -8.19 8.60 5.77
CA ILE A 258 -8.14 7.25 5.21
C ILE A 258 -7.01 6.46 5.88
N ALA A 259 -7.23 5.17 6.08
CA ALA A 259 -6.16 4.20 6.19
C ALA A 259 -6.37 3.09 5.16
N ALA A 260 -5.33 2.77 4.40
CA ALA A 260 -5.37 1.72 3.37
C ALA A 260 -4.14 0.81 3.49
N ILE A 261 -4.34 -0.50 3.42
CA ILE A 261 -3.29 -1.51 3.36
C ILE A 261 -3.32 -2.17 1.97
N LEU A 262 -2.23 -2.00 1.22
CA LEU A 262 -2.19 -2.30 -0.22
C LEU A 262 -0.85 -3.00 -0.57
N PRO A 263 -0.78 -3.77 -1.67
CA PRO A 263 0.50 -4.20 -2.22
C PRO A 263 1.42 -2.99 -2.50
N ASN A 264 2.72 -3.12 -2.28
CA ASN A 264 3.66 -2.07 -2.61
C ASN A 264 3.80 -1.95 -4.14
N PRO A 265 3.48 -0.79 -4.78
CA PRO A 265 3.52 -0.67 -6.23
C PRO A 265 4.94 -0.76 -6.82
N TYR A 266 5.98 -0.57 -6.00
CA TYR A 266 7.38 -0.76 -6.39
C TYR A 266 7.83 -2.23 -6.30
N ASN A 267 7.16 -3.05 -5.46
CA ASN A 267 7.38 -4.49 -5.31
C ASN A 267 6.17 -5.18 -4.66
N PRO A 268 5.26 -5.82 -5.42
CA PRO A 268 4.00 -6.38 -4.88
C PRO A 268 4.13 -7.55 -3.87
N VAL A 269 5.32 -8.05 -3.56
CA VAL A 269 5.57 -8.97 -2.42
C VAL A 269 5.54 -8.20 -1.09
N LYS A 270 5.92 -6.92 -1.10
CA LYS A 270 5.91 -6.02 0.06
C LYS A 270 4.58 -5.27 0.15
N VAL A 271 4.34 -4.64 1.28
CA VAL A 271 3.11 -3.91 1.61
C VAL A 271 3.39 -2.42 1.77
N VAL A 272 2.46 -1.59 1.30
CA VAL A 272 2.35 -0.19 1.72
C VAL A 272 1.12 -0.04 2.59
N LEU A 273 1.25 0.74 3.66
CA LEU A 273 0.13 1.24 4.44
C LEU A 273 0.15 2.75 4.37
N ILE A 274 -0.96 3.33 3.92
CA ILE A 274 -1.15 4.79 3.83
C ILE A 274 -2.05 5.21 4.98
N ALA A 275 -1.66 6.23 5.74
CA ALA A 275 -2.47 6.89 6.75
C ALA A 275 -2.45 8.41 6.52
N ALA A 276 -3.57 8.97 6.06
CA ALA A 276 -3.62 10.36 5.63
C ALA A 276 -5.01 10.98 5.84
N GLY A 277 -5.07 12.24 6.25
CA GLY A 277 -6.32 12.98 6.45
C GLY A 277 -6.44 14.26 5.65
N LEU A 278 -7.67 14.74 5.52
CA LEU A 278 -7.95 16.07 4.97
C LEU A 278 -7.43 17.18 5.89
N ARG A 279 -7.20 16.91 7.17
CA ARG A 279 -6.39 17.74 8.09
C ARG A 279 -5.62 16.82 9.05
N SER A 280 -4.80 17.40 9.90
CA SER A 280 -4.04 16.64 10.91
C SER A 280 -4.93 15.83 11.83
N THR A 281 -6.11 16.33 12.20
CA THR A 281 -7.12 15.55 12.96
C THR A 281 -7.58 14.29 12.22
N GLY A 282 -7.81 14.36 10.91
CA GLY A 282 -8.10 13.16 10.10
C GLY A 282 -6.93 12.18 10.05
N THR A 283 -5.68 12.68 9.98
CA THR A 283 -4.48 11.83 10.02
C THR A 283 -4.30 11.18 11.40
N GLN A 284 -4.50 11.93 12.49
CA GLN A 284 -4.48 11.40 13.85
C GLN A 284 -5.55 10.30 14.03
N ALA A 285 -6.77 10.51 13.54
CA ALA A 285 -7.84 9.51 13.57
C ALA A 285 -7.45 8.22 12.83
N ALA A 286 -6.84 8.34 11.63
CA ALA A 286 -6.34 7.19 10.89
C ALA A 286 -5.25 6.41 11.66
N ILE A 287 -4.29 7.11 12.28
CA ILE A 287 -3.23 6.46 13.08
C ILE A 287 -3.81 5.82 14.35
N LEU A 288 -4.79 6.45 15.01
CA LEU A 288 -5.50 5.87 16.16
C LEU A 288 -6.23 4.58 15.78
N ALA A 289 -6.88 4.54 14.61
CA ALA A 289 -7.51 3.31 14.11
C ALA A 289 -6.49 2.17 13.93
N LEU A 290 -5.30 2.46 13.38
CA LEU A 290 -4.21 1.49 13.28
C LEU A 290 -3.72 1.01 14.66
N CYS A 291 -3.62 1.91 15.63
CA CYS A 291 -3.25 1.58 17.01
C CYS A 291 -4.26 0.62 17.67
N ASP A 292 -5.55 0.76 17.33
CA ASP A 292 -6.64 -0.04 17.88
C ASP A 292 -6.89 -1.36 17.12
N ILE A 293 -6.37 -1.54 15.90
CA ILE A 293 -6.36 -2.86 15.23
C ILE A 293 -5.56 -3.89 16.04
N PHE A 294 -4.41 -3.49 16.63
CA PHE A 294 -3.66 -4.32 17.58
C PHE A 294 -4.56 -4.75 18.76
N GLU A 295 -5.34 -3.81 19.29
CA GLU A 295 -6.26 -4.03 20.42
C GLU A 295 -7.54 -4.73 19.97
N LYS A 296 -7.47 -6.07 19.81
CA LYS A 296 -8.51 -6.94 19.24
C LYS A 296 -9.96 -6.72 19.74
N LYS A 297 -10.16 -6.08 20.92
CA LYS A 297 -11.46 -5.76 21.50
C LYS A 297 -12.13 -4.50 20.95
N LYS A 298 -11.38 -3.57 20.35
CA LYS A 298 -11.91 -2.30 19.80
C LYS A 298 -12.22 -2.38 18.31
N TRP A 299 -11.42 -3.14 17.55
CA TRP A 299 -11.67 -3.37 16.14
C TRP A 299 -12.84 -4.33 15.92
N ASN A 300 -14.03 -3.77 15.69
CA ASN A 300 -15.28 -4.50 15.49
C ASN A 300 -15.46 -5.07 14.06
N LEU A 301 -14.63 -4.65 13.10
CA LEU A 301 -14.70 -5.11 11.69
C LEU A 301 -13.79 -6.31 11.40
N ARG A 302 -13.63 -7.21 12.38
CA ARG A 302 -12.80 -8.42 12.26
C ARG A 302 -13.43 -9.48 11.36
N GLY A 303 -12.62 -10.16 10.58
CA GLY A 303 -13.03 -11.26 9.69
C GLY A 303 -13.77 -10.78 8.44
N ARG A 304 -13.50 -9.55 7.99
CA ARG A 304 -14.17 -8.89 6.87
C ARG A 304 -13.24 -8.61 5.69
N ASN A 305 -11.96 -9.00 5.75
CA ASN A 305 -11.00 -8.80 4.65
C ASN A 305 -10.91 -7.33 4.18
N ILE A 306 -10.97 -6.38 5.12
CA ILE A 306 -10.99 -4.94 4.83
C ILE A 306 -9.60 -4.44 4.47
N TYR A 307 -9.48 -3.76 3.33
CA TYR A 307 -8.23 -3.21 2.83
C TYR A 307 -8.20 -1.67 2.87
N GLU A 308 -9.36 -1.00 2.96
CA GLU A 308 -9.45 0.44 3.22
C GLU A 308 -10.48 0.77 4.29
N ILE A 309 -10.21 1.79 5.09
CA ILE A 309 -11.18 2.43 5.98
C ILE A 309 -11.18 3.95 5.78
N LEU A 310 -12.39 4.51 5.86
CA LEU A 310 -12.62 5.93 6.06
C LEU A 310 -12.99 6.16 7.52
N VAL A 311 -12.24 7.01 8.19
CA VAL A 311 -12.46 7.37 9.61
C VAL A 311 -12.74 8.85 9.78
N GLU A 312 -13.48 9.20 10.83
CA GLU A 312 -13.65 10.57 11.30
C GLU A 312 -13.14 10.71 12.74
N GLY A 313 -12.33 11.74 13.00
CA GLY A 313 -11.86 12.08 14.34
C GLY A 313 -12.99 12.59 15.23
N LYS A 314 -13.09 12.04 16.45
CA LYS A 314 -14.08 12.38 17.48
C LYS A 314 -13.36 12.78 18.78
N ARG A 315 -14.13 13.31 19.74
CA ARG A 315 -13.63 13.85 21.03
C ARG A 315 -12.37 14.71 20.85
N ILE A 316 -12.49 15.75 20.02
CA ILE A 316 -11.34 16.59 19.66
C ILE A 316 -11.14 17.66 20.74
N GLU A 317 -9.99 17.59 21.41
CA GLU A 317 -9.57 18.54 22.43
C GLU A 317 -8.70 19.64 21.81
N ASN A 318 -8.74 20.85 22.36
CA ASN A 318 -7.77 21.89 22.01
C ASN A 318 -6.70 22.01 23.12
N ILE A 319 -5.49 21.60 22.81
CA ILE A 319 -4.35 21.63 23.74
C ILE A 319 -3.33 22.64 23.22
N MET A 320 -3.14 23.74 23.93
CA MET A 320 -2.21 24.82 23.56
C MET A 320 -2.42 25.34 22.11
N GLY A 321 -3.65 25.40 21.61
CA GLY A 321 -3.97 25.82 20.25
C GLY A 321 -3.88 24.70 19.20
N LYS A 322 -3.72 23.43 19.60
CA LYS A 322 -3.68 22.25 18.72
C LYS A 322 -4.92 21.38 18.89
N GLU A 323 -5.52 20.99 17.77
CA GLU A 323 -6.58 19.98 17.75
C GLU A 323 -5.97 18.59 17.94
N VAL A 324 -6.28 17.96 19.07
CA VAL A 324 -5.83 16.61 19.45
C VAL A 324 -7.03 15.68 19.47
N VAL A 325 -6.99 14.63 18.68
CA VAL A 325 -8.05 13.62 18.56
C VAL A 325 -7.91 12.60 19.68
N ARG A 326 -9.01 12.32 20.39
CA ARG A 326 -9.05 11.33 21.50
C ARG A 326 -9.89 10.09 21.19
N ASP A 327 -10.54 10.06 20.03
CA ASP A 327 -11.39 8.96 19.59
C ASP A 327 -11.60 9.05 18.08
N TYR A 328 -12.12 7.99 17.46
CA TYR A 328 -12.48 8.01 16.05
C TYR A 328 -13.71 7.13 15.81
N GLU A 329 -14.34 7.32 14.66
CA GLU A 329 -15.41 6.46 14.15
C GLU A 329 -15.01 5.97 12.76
N ILE A 330 -15.24 4.69 12.45
CA ILE A 330 -15.12 4.18 11.07
C ILE A 330 -16.46 4.45 10.39
N ILE A 331 -16.45 5.35 9.40
CA ILE A 331 -17.66 5.86 8.74
C ILE A 331 -17.91 5.22 7.37
N ASP A 332 -16.90 4.60 6.76
CA ASP A 332 -17.01 3.73 5.59
C ASP A 332 -15.78 2.79 5.52
N TYR A 333 -15.85 1.72 4.73
CA TYR A 333 -14.74 0.78 4.51
C TYR A 333 -14.87 0.06 3.16
N ALA A 334 -13.76 -0.47 2.65
CA ALA A 334 -13.74 -1.34 1.47
C ALA A 334 -13.24 -2.74 1.86
N GLU A 335 -14.05 -3.76 1.55
CA GLU A 335 -13.75 -5.17 1.79
C GLU A 335 -13.49 -5.94 0.48
N LEU A 336 -12.64 -6.96 0.56
CA LEU A 336 -12.45 -7.90 -0.54
C LEU A 336 -13.54 -8.98 -0.49
N ARG A 337 -14.20 -9.19 -1.64
CA ARG A 337 -15.25 -10.20 -1.84
C ARG A 337 -14.69 -11.60 -2.08
#